data_AF-A0A150GDM1-F1
#
_entry.id   AF-A0A150GDM1-F1
#
_cell.length_a   1.000
_cell.length_b   1.000
_cell.length_c   1.000
_cell.angle_alpha   90.00
_cell.angle_beta   90.00
_cell.angle_gamma   90.00
#
_symmetry.space_group_name_H-M   'P 1'
#
loop_
_entity.id
_entity.type
_entity.pdbx_description
1 polymer ?
#
loop_
_entity_poly.entity_id
_entity_poly.type
_entity_poly.pdbx_seq_one_letter_code
_entity_poly.pdbx_strand_id
1 'polypeptide(L)'
;MGGRGRAGTAFLALSAVSGPAGEAAFGSTTAKSLRCAAKTQVKYLLGANPGKQAFVTGLDIIDGFDTSIAVPQNPRHRAASCKGEVCYGLGENNPHKLLGALVGGPKPDGSYTDSRIAEPDNLVSLEFNGPFTGAVAGLTAIEDTLSCSA
;
A
#
# COMPACT_ATOMS: atom_id res chain seq x y z
N MET A 1 -0.82 -5.99 10.91
CA MET A 1 0.36 -5.20 10.45
C MET A 1 -0.16 -4.01 9.66
N GLY A 2 0.34 -2.80 9.93
CA GLY A 2 -0.03 -1.57 9.20
C GLY A 2 0.68 -1.43 7.84
N GLY A 3 0.38 -0.36 7.11
CA GLY A 3 0.84 -0.05 5.76
C GLY A 3 2.34 -0.17 5.56
N ARG A 4 3.12 0.58 6.36
CA ARG A 4 4.60 0.54 6.33
C ARG A 4 5.17 -0.87 6.48
N GLY A 5 4.66 -1.63 7.44
CA GLY A 5 5.16 -2.98 7.71
C GLY A 5 4.89 -3.93 6.55
N ARG A 6 3.70 -3.85 5.95
CA ARG A 6 3.33 -4.68 4.79
C ARG A 6 4.17 -4.34 3.56
N ALA A 7 4.39 -3.06 3.30
CA ALA A 7 5.24 -2.61 2.20
C ALA A 7 6.70 -3.03 2.40
N GLY A 8 7.26 -2.80 3.59
CA GLY A 8 8.63 -3.17 3.93
C GLY A 8 8.89 -4.68 3.82
N THR A 9 7.99 -5.50 4.37
CA THR A 9 8.13 -6.96 4.30
C THR A 9 7.98 -7.49 2.87
N ALA A 10 7.08 -6.92 2.06
CA ALA A 10 6.96 -7.28 0.65
C ALA A 10 8.25 -6.97 -0.13
N PHE A 11 8.80 -5.77 0.04
CA PHE A 11 10.04 -5.37 -0.61
C PHE A 11 11.23 -6.25 -0.21
N LEU A 12 11.38 -6.53 1.09
CA LEU A 12 12.46 -7.39 1.59
C LEU A 12 12.34 -8.82 1.08
N ALA A 13 11.12 -9.38 1.07
CA ALA A 13 10.88 -10.73 0.56
C ALA A 13 11.26 -10.86 -0.92
N LEU A 14 10.89 -9.87 -1.75
CA LEU A 14 11.25 -9.84 -3.17
C LEU A 14 12.76 -9.66 -3.37
N SER A 15 13.38 -8.78 -2.57
CA SER A 15 14.82 -8.52 -2.64
C SER A 15 15.64 -9.76 -2.27
N ALA A 16 15.24 -10.47 -1.22
CA ALA A 16 15.94 -11.67 -0.73
C ALA A 16 15.98 -12.80 -1.77
N VAL A 17 14.96 -12.90 -2.62
CA VAL A 17 14.82 -13.96 -3.63
C VAL A 17 15.03 -13.44 -5.04
N SER A 18 15.66 -12.27 -5.17
CA SER A 18 15.97 -11.67 -6.46
C SER A 18 17.19 -12.33 -7.10
N GLY A 19 17.08 -12.61 -8.40
CA GLY A 19 18.15 -13.21 -9.19
C GLY A 19 18.53 -14.64 -8.81
N PRO A 20 19.53 -15.22 -9.51
CA PRO A 20 19.91 -16.62 -9.35
C PRO A 20 20.47 -16.96 -7.96
N ALA A 21 21.21 -16.03 -7.33
CA ALA A 21 21.79 -16.25 -6.01
C ALA A 21 20.70 -16.34 -4.91
N GLY A 22 19.67 -15.49 -4.98
CA GLY A 22 18.54 -15.56 -4.07
C GLY A 22 17.75 -16.87 -4.24
N GLU A 23 17.46 -17.27 -5.48
CA GLU A 23 16.79 -18.55 -5.72
C GLU A 23 17.61 -19.76 -5.25
N ALA A 24 18.93 -19.75 -5.44
CA ALA A 24 19.81 -20.81 -4.95
C ALA A 24 19.84 -20.89 -3.42
N ALA A 25 19.82 -19.74 -2.73
CA ALA A 25 19.87 -19.68 -1.27
C ALA A 25 18.58 -20.18 -0.59
N PHE A 26 17.41 -19.87 -1.17
CA PHE A 26 16.12 -20.22 -0.58
C PHE A 26 15.49 -21.49 -1.18
N GLY A 27 15.93 -21.90 -2.37
CA GLY A 27 15.27 -22.91 -3.19
C GLY A 27 14.03 -22.35 -3.90
N SER A 28 13.69 -22.93 -5.06
CA SER A 28 12.63 -22.44 -5.95
C SER A 28 11.25 -22.38 -5.27
N THR A 29 10.89 -23.39 -4.49
CA THR A 29 9.62 -23.44 -3.76
C THR A 29 9.49 -22.30 -2.74
N THR A 30 10.51 -22.09 -1.91
CA THR A 30 10.51 -21.02 -0.91
C THR A 30 10.55 -19.65 -1.57
N ALA A 31 11.36 -19.48 -2.63
CA ALA A 31 11.43 -18.26 -3.39
C ALA A 31 10.07 -17.87 -3.99
N LYS A 32 9.36 -18.84 -4.57
CA LYS A 32 7.99 -18.66 -5.07
C LYS A 32 7.03 -18.26 -3.94
N SER A 33 7.08 -18.95 -2.80
CA SER A 33 6.25 -18.63 -1.63
C SER A 33 6.48 -17.21 -1.11
N LEU A 34 7.73 -16.74 -1.07
CA LEU A 34 8.08 -15.38 -0.65
C LEU A 34 7.57 -14.32 -1.64
N ARG A 35 7.71 -14.56 -2.96
CA ARG A 35 7.12 -13.70 -3.99
C ARG A 35 5.60 -13.62 -3.88
N CYS A 36 4.94 -14.75 -3.64
CA CYS A 36 3.49 -14.78 -3.44
C CYS A 36 3.06 -14.08 -2.15
N ALA A 37 3.79 -14.27 -1.05
CA ALA A 37 3.54 -13.54 0.19
C ALA A 37 3.66 -12.03 -0.02
N ALA A 38 4.67 -11.57 -0.76
CA ALA A 38 4.83 -10.16 -1.13
C ALA A 38 3.66 -9.66 -2.00
N LYS A 39 3.23 -10.45 -3.00
CA LYS A 39 2.05 -10.14 -3.83
C LYS A 39 0.80 -9.99 -2.99
N THR A 40 0.58 -10.86 -2.01
CA THR A 40 -0.55 -10.78 -1.06
C THR A 40 -0.50 -9.50 -0.23
N GLN A 41 0.67 -9.09 0.27
CA GLN A 41 0.80 -7.83 1.02
C GLN A 41 0.49 -6.61 0.16
N VAL A 42 1.02 -6.53 -1.07
CA VAL A 42 0.76 -5.41 -1.96
C VAL A 42 -0.71 -5.38 -2.38
N LYS A 43 -1.30 -6.53 -2.75
CA LYS A 43 -2.75 -6.61 -3.05
C LYS A 43 -3.62 -6.20 -1.88
N TYR A 44 -3.26 -6.58 -0.66
CA TYR A 44 -3.98 -6.12 0.55
C TYR A 44 -3.96 -4.59 0.66
N LEU A 45 -2.80 -3.95 0.40
CA LEU A 45 -2.68 -2.48 0.40
C LEU A 45 -3.50 -1.80 -0.70
N LEU A 46 -3.73 -2.49 -1.82
CA LEU A 46 -4.54 -2.04 -2.94
C LEU A 46 -6.04 -2.35 -2.79
N GLY A 47 -6.47 -2.95 -1.69
CA GLY A 47 -7.89 -3.19 -1.38
C GLY A 47 -8.38 -4.63 -1.50
N ALA A 48 -7.49 -5.60 -1.81
CA ALA A 48 -7.81 -7.02 -1.75
C ALA A 48 -7.80 -7.52 -0.29
N ASN A 49 -8.76 -7.04 0.49
CA ASN A 49 -8.97 -7.40 1.89
C ASN A 49 -10.47 -7.48 2.21
N PRO A 50 -10.87 -8.12 3.33
CA PRO A 50 -12.28 -8.32 3.66
C PRO A 50 -13.10 -7.03 3.77
N GLY A 51 -12.45 -5.90 4.10
CA GLY A 51 -13.10 -4.60 4.23
C GLY A 51 -13.23 -3.84 2.91
N LYS A 52 -12.75 -4.37 1.78
CA LYS A 52 -12.69 -3.66 0.49
C LYS A 52 -12.11 -2.24 0.67
N GLN A 53 -11.01 -2.13 1.40
CA GLN A 53 -10.40 -0.86 1.78
C GLN A 53 -8.99 -0.77 1.21
N ALA A 54 -8.74 0.17 0.29
CA ALA A 54 -7.38 0.49 -0.13
C ALA A 54 -6.67 1.35 0.93
N PHE A 55 -5.35 1.32 0.92
CA PHE A 55 -4.49 2.15 1.77
C PHE A 55 -3.55 3.03 0.94
N VAL A 56 -3.79 3.12 -0.36
CA VAL A 56 -3.11 4.01 -1.29
C VAL A 56 -4.13 5.01 -1.82
N THR A 57 -3.81 6.30 -1.72
CA THR A 57 -4.66 7.39 -2.18
C THR A 57 -4.70 7.48 -3.71
N GLY A 58 -5.83 7.93 -4.26
CA GLY A 58 -5.94 8.23 -5.70
C GLY A 58 -6.03 7.00 -6.62
N LEU A 59 -6.35 5.81 -6.09
CA LEU A 59 -6.66 4.66 -6.95
C LEU A 59 -8.00 4.81 -7.68
N ASP A 60 -8.93 5.56 -7.08
CA ASP A 60 -10.28 5.82 -7.58
C ASP A 60 -10.31 6.63 -8.89
N ILE A 61 -9.20 7.22 -9.30
CA ILE A 61 -9.07 7.96 -10.56
C ILE A 61 -8.45 7.11 -11.68
N ILE A 62 -8.09 5.86 -11.40
CA ILE A 62 -7.53 4.95 -12.40
C ILE A 62 -8.68 4.28 -13.14
N ASP A 63 -8.66 4.34 -14.47
CA ASP A 63 -9.66 3.69 -15.31
C ASP A 63 -9.72 2.18 -15.03
N GLY A 64 -10.92 1.68 -14.77
CA GLY A 64 -11.17 0.27 -14.46
C GLY A 64 -10.85 -0.16 -13.02
N PHE A 65 -10.53 0.78 -12.12
CA PHE A 65 -10.43 0.47 -10.70
C PHE A 65 -11.79 0.01 -10.12
N ASP A 66 -11.75 -1.01 -9.24
CA ASP A 66 -12.95 -1.55 -8.60
C ASP A 66 -13.58 -0.50 -7.69
N THR A 67 -14.72 0.07 -8.12
CA THR A 67 -15.43 1.13 -7.40
C THR A 67 -16.06 0.65 -6.07
N SER A 68 -16.08 -0.66 -5.80
CA SER A 68 -16.47 -1.19 -4.49
C SER A 68 -15.38 -1.04 -3.43
N ILE A 69 -14.14 -0.70 -3.84
CA ILE A 69 -13.02 -0.49 -2.92
C ILE A 69 -13.00 0.96 -2.45
N ALA A 70 -13.09 1.18 -1.14
CA ALA A 70 -12.94 2.49 -0.51
C ALA A 70 -11.48 2.97 -0.61
N VAL A 71 -11.28 4.22 -1.01
CA VAL A 71 -9.95 4.85 -1.21
C VAL A 71 -9.77 6.02 -0.24
N PRO A 72 -8.64 6.12 0.50
CA PRO A 72 -8.42 7.20 1.45
C PRO A 72 -8.50 8.59 0.81
N GLN A 73 -9.32 9.46 1.38
CA GLN A 73 -9.50 10.86 0.94
C GLN A 73 -8.92 11.85 1.94
N ASN A 74 -8.54 11.39 3.14
CA ASN A 74 -8.16 12.26 4.25
C ASN A 74 -6.74 11.99 4.78
N PRO A 75 -5.70 11.78 3.93
CA PRO A 75 -4.34 11.62 4.41
C PRO A 75 -3.91 12.87 5.19
N ARG A 76 -3.17 12.66 6.28
CA ARG A 76 -2.66 13.75 7.12
C ARG A 76 -1.47 14.42 6.44
N HIS A 77 -1.76 15.33 5.50
CA HIS A 77 -0.76 16.05 4.74
C HIS A 77 -1.18 17.51 4.56
N ARG A 78 -0.42 18.47 5.11
CA ARG A 78 -0.82 19.89 5.17
C ARG A 78 -1.12 20.48 3.80
N ALA A 79 -0.25 20.29 2.82
CA ALA A 79 -0.49 20.82 1.47
C ALA A 79 -1.64 20.10 0.73
N ALA A 80 -2.07 18.92 1.20
CA ALA A 80 -3.25 18.26 0.64
C ALA A 80 -4.54 18.79 1.27
N SER A 81 -4.50 19.14 2.56
CA SER A 81 -5.65 19.57 3.36
C SER A 81 -5.97 21.07 3.30
N CYS A 82 -5.06 21.90 2.79
CA CYS A 82 -5.19 23.37 2.86
C CYS A 82 -5.20 24.02 1.49
N LYS A 83 -5.96 25.11 1.35
CA LYS A 83 -5.95 26.02 0.21
C LYS A 83 -5.36 27.35 0.67
N GLY A 84 -4.07 27.56 0.40
CA GLY A 84 -3.31 28.66 1.00
C GLY A 84 -3.11 28.44 2.51
N GLU A 85 -3.44 29.45 3.32
CA GLU A 85 -3.31 29.39 4.79
C GLU A 85 -4.50 28.72 5.48
N VAL A 86 -5.61 28.49 4.75
CA VAL A 86 -6.84 27.90 5.32
C VAL A 86 -6.87 26.40 5.06
N CYS A 87 -6.92 25.63 6.15
CA CYS A 87 -7.05 24.18 6.11
C CYS A 87 -8.50 23.75 6.30
N TYR A 88 -8.94 22.76 5.52
CA TYR A 88 -10.30 22.22 5.59
C TYR A 88 -10.57 21.58 6.96
N GLY A 89 -11.81 21.74 7.44
CA GLY A 89 -12.23 21.32 8.78
C GLY A 89 -12.22 19.80 8.93
N LEU A 90 -12.26 19.29 10.16
CA LEU A 90 -12.39 17.84 10.39
C LEU A 90 -13.71 17.32 9.78
N GLY A 91 -13.65 16.19 9.08
CA GLY A 91 -14.82 15.58 8.43
C GLY A 91 -15.03 15.95 6.96
N GLU A 92 -14.29 16.94 6.43
CA GLU A 92 -14.30 17.24 5.00
C GLU A 92 -13.17 16.51 4.27
N ASN A 93 -13.36 16.07 3.03
CA ASN A 93 -12.27 15.51 2.22
C ASN A 93 -11.18 16.55 1.96
N ASN A 94 -9.93 16.09 1.78
CA ASN A 94 -8.85 16.98 1.37
C ASN A 94 -9.18 17.62 0.00
N PRO A 95 -9.01 18.95 -0.17
CA PRO A 95 -9.26 19.63 -1.45
C PRO A 95 -8.30 19.20 -2.56
N HIS A 96 -7.11 18.70 -2.20
CA HIS A 96 -6.11 18.22 -3.14
C HIS A 96 -5.83 16.73 -2.91
N LYS A 97 -5.98 15.92 -3.97
CA LYS A 97 -5.63 14.49 -3.92
C LYS A 97 -4.12 14.33 -3.89
N LEU A 98 -3.59 13.78 -2.80
CA LEU A 98 -2.18 13.39 -2.69
C LEU A 98 -2.00 12.03 -3.36
N LEU A 99 -1.87 11.98 -4.68
CA LEU A 99 -1.90 10.71 -5.44
C LEU A 99 -0.77 9.75 -5.07
N GLY A 100 -1.08 8.47 -4.93
CA GLY A 100 -0.11 7.40 -4.73
C GLY A 100 0.50 7.33 -3.32
N ALA A 101 0.04 8.12 -2.36
CA ALA A 101 0.52 8.06 -0.99
C ALA A 101 0.00 6.81 -0.29
N LEU A 102 0.93 6.01 0.25
CA LEU A 102 0.61 4.92 1.15
C LEU A 102 0.35 5.52 2.54
N VAL A 103 -0.86 5.32 3.07
CA VAL A 103 -1.18 5.73 4.44
C VAL A 103 -0.67 4.71 5.46
N GLY A 104 -0.64 5.09 6.75
CA GLY A 104 -0.24 4.23 7.86
C GLY A 104 -0.99 2.90 7.93
N GLY A 105 -2.21 2.85 7.40
CA GLY A 105 -2.96 1.63 7.13
C GLY A 105 -3.79 1.16 8.33
N PRO A 106 -4.26 -0.10 8.32
CA PRO A 106 -5.16 -0.57 9.36
C PRO A 106 -4.41 -0.85 10.67
N LYS A 107 -5.16 -0.77 11.76
CA LYS A 107 -4.75 -1.22 13.09
C LYS A 107 -4.53 -2.75 13.12
N PRO A 108 -3.91 -3.28 14.19
CA PRO A 108 -3.68 -4.73 14.31
C PRO A 108 -4.96 -5.58 14.21
N ASP A 109 -6.10 -5.04 14.62
CA ASP A 109 -7.43 -5.68 14.52
C ASP A 109 -8.07 -5.56 13.11
N GLY A 110 -7.40 -4.90 12.17
CA GLY A 110 -7.88 -4.69 10.81
C GLY A 110 -8.78 -3.46 10.63
N SER A 111 -9.14 -2.76 11.71
CA SER A 111 -9.93 -1.53 11.63
C SER A 111 -9.12 -0.38 11.03
N TYR A 112 -9.81 0.54 10.36
CA TYR A 112 -9.23 1.70 9.71
C TYR A 112 -10.22 2.86 9.75
N THR A 113 -9.73 4.07 10.01
CA THR A 113 -10.54 5.29 9.97
C THR A 113 -9.89 6.31 9.04
N ASP A 114 -10.56 6.65 7.95
CA ASP A 114 -10.09 7.69 7.02
C ASP A 114 -10.32 9.08 7.61
N SER A 115 -9.41 9.51 8.50
CA SER A 115 -9.45 10.80 9.16
C SER A 115 -8.06 11.39 9.33
N ARG A 116 -7.89 12.69 9.03
CA ARG A 116 -6.62 13.42 9.20
C ARG A 116 -6.05 13.36 10.62
N ILE A 117 -6.89 13.13 11.63
CA ILE A 117 -6.47 13.05 13.04
C ILE A 117 -6.29 11.62 13.54
N ALA A 118 -6.64 10.61 12.73
CA ALA A 118 -6.42 9.22 13.09
C ALA A 118 -4.93 8.88 12.91
N GLU A 119 -4.22 8.84 14.04
CA GLU A 119 -2.85 8.33 14.10
C GLU A 119 -2.83 6.88 14.63
N PRO A 120 -2.00 5.99 14.05
CA PRO A 120 -1.11 6.22 12.91
C PRO A 120 -1.79 6.04 11.54
N ASP A 121 -3.07 5.64 11.50
CA ASP A 121 -3.80 5.13 10.33
C ASP A 121 -3.65 5.99 9.05
N ASN A 122 -3.78 7.31 9.17
CA ASN A 122 -3.77 8.25 8.04
C ASN A 122 -2.49 9.07 7.90
N LEU A 123 -1.43 8.71 8.65
CA LEU A 123 -0.11 9.28 8.43
C LEU A 123 0.40 8.92 7.03
N VAL A 124 1.18 9.81 6.44
CA VAL A 124 1.90 9.57 5.18
C VAL A 124 3.37 9.94 5.38
N SER A 125 4.27 9.18 4.76
CA SER A 125 5.71 9.41 4.85
C SER A 125 6.44 8.79 3.67
N LEU A 126 7.60 9.35 3.33
CA LEU A 126 8.54 8.74 2.38
C LEU A 126 8.97 7.33 2.82
N GLU A 127 9.04 7.07 4.13
CA GLU A 127 9.34 5.74 4.67
C GLU A 127 8.27 4.69 4.34
N PHE A 128 7.05 5.12 4.02
CA PHE A 128 5.96 4.22 3.64
C PHE A 128 6.04 3.95 2.14
N ASN A 129 6.16 5.02 1.35
CA ASN A 129 6.21 4.97 -0.11
C ASN A 129 7.48 4.34 -0.67
N GLY A 130 8.65 4.51 -0.02
CA GLY A 130 9.93 3.95 -0.47
C GLY A 130 9.87 2.42 -0.68
N PRO A 131 9.65 1.61 0.37
CA PRO A 131 9.53 0.17 0.22
C PRO A 131 8.31 -0.23 -0.62
N PHE A 132 7.20 0.52 -0.55
CA PHE A 132 6.03 0.22 -1.36
C PHE A 132 6.32 0.31 -2.86
N THR A 133 7.00 1.38 -3.28
CA THR A 133 7.42 1.59 -4.68
C THR A 133 8.36 0.47 -5.12
N GLY A 134 9.34 0.10 -4.29
CA GLY A 134 10.22 -1.02 -4.58
C GLY A 134 9.49 -2.36 -4.72
N ALA A 135 8.53 -2.63 -3.84
CA ALA A 135 7.72 -3.85 -3.90
C ALA A 135 6.84 -3.91 -5.16
N VAL A 136 6.18 -2.80 -5.52
CA VAL A 136 5.38 -2.71 -6.75
C VAL A 136 6.27 -2.93 -7.97
N ALA A 137 7.40 -2.24 -8.07
CA ALA A 137 8.34 -2.41 -9.20
C ALA A 137 8.84 -3.86 -9.32
N GLY A 138 9.21 -4.48 -8.19
CA GLY A 138 9.65 -5.87 -8.16
C GLY A 138 8.55 -6.86 -8.60
N LEU A 139 7.30 -6.62 -8.19
CA LEU A 139 6.17 -7.47 -8.61
C LEU A 139 5.84 -7.27 -10.09
N THR A 140 5.81 -6.04 -10.60
CA THR A 140 5.56 -5.76 -12.02
C THR A 140 6.60 -6.44 -12.90
N ALA A 141 7.86 -6.48 -12.49
CA ALA A 141 8.93 -7.14 -13.25
C ALA A 141 8.79 -8.66 -13.36
N ILE A 142 7.99 -9.30 -12.49
CA ILE A 142 7.85 -10.77 -12.44
C ILE A 142 6.41 -11.25 -12.62
N GLU A 143 5.44 -10.33 -12.78
CA GLU A 143 4.02 -10.66 -12.69
C GLU A 143 3.59 -11.73 -13.69
N ASP A 144 4.08 -11.67 -14.92
CA ASP A 144 3.76 -12.62 -16.00
C ASP A 144 4.28 -14.04 -15.72
N THR A 145 5.27 -14.18 -14.84
CA THR A 145 5.90 -15.47 -14.50
C THR A 145 5.50 -15.96 -13.10
N LEU A 146 4.86 -15.11 -12.30
CA LEU A 146 4.50 -15.40 -10.92
C LEU A 146 3.08 -15.97 -10.82
N SER A 147 2.99 -17.29 -10.74
CA SER A 147 1.76 -17.99 -10.37
C SER A 147 1.65 -18.13 -8.85
N CYS A 148 0.61 -17.56 -8.26
CA CYS A 148 0.27 -17.77 -6.84
C CYS A 148 -1.06 -18.52 -6.78
N SER A 149 -1.13 -19.58 -5.98
CA SER A 149 -2.42 -20.19 -5.62
C SER A 149 -3.27 -19.14 -4.91
N ALA A 150 -4.57 -19.12 -5.23
CA ALA A 150 -5.55 -18.21 -4.66
C ALA A 150 -5.71 -18.41 -3.15
#